data_AF-A0A958FLP7-F1
#
_entry.id   AF-A0A958FLP7-F1
#
_cell.length_a   1.000
_cell.length_b   1.000
_cell.length_c   1.000
_cell.angle_alpha   90.00
_cell.angle_beta   90.00
_cell.angle_gamma   90.00
#
_symmetry.space_group_name_H-M   'P 1'
#
loop_
_entity.id
_entity.type
_entity.pdbx_description
1 polymer ?
#
loop_
_entity_poly.entity_id
_entity_poly.type
_entity_poly.pdbx_seq_one_letter_code
_entity_poly.pdbx_strand_id
1 'polypeptide(L)'
;MSTEATDLTRPQVEAMEALLGKPLKVLDDGFVRLIDYMGNDAAIVQAARVSYGEGTKKIHEDRGLIRYLMRHWHTTPFEMCELKLHIRVPMDCWRQWIRHRTANVNEYSTRYSIAIDAAQTTPPNEWRVQATGNRQGSAGFMDETTGAQFTKRESELQQLS
;
A
#
# COMPACT_ATOMS: atom_id res chain seq x y z
N MET A 1 -14.35 31.93 -17.19
CA MET A 1 -13.68 31.44 -15.98
C MET A 1 -13.28 32.66 -15.16
N SER A 2 -13.70 32.73 -13.90
CA SER A 2 -13.29 33.83 -13.01
C SER A 2 -11.77 33.79 -12.83
N THR A 3 -11.12 34.96 -12.91
CA THR A 3 -9.67 35.13 -12.71
C THR A 3 -9.32 35.54 -11.28
N GLU A 4 -10.32 35.61 -10.40
CA GLU A 4 -10.12 36.00 -9.01
C GLU A 4 -9.52 34.85 -8.19
N ALA A 5 -8.60 35.19 -7.30
CA ALA A 5 -7.99 34.22 -6.39
C ALA A 5 -9.08 33.63 -5.48
N THR A 6 -9.21 32.31 -5.51
CA THR A 6 -10.09 31.58 -4.59
C THR A 6 -9.23 31.01 -3.46
N ASP A 7 -9.65 31.22 -2.22
CA ASP A 7 -9.00 30.58 -1.08
C ASP A 7 -9.35 29.08 -1.08
N LEU A 8 -8.33 28.23 -1.21
CA LEU A 8 -8.49 26.78 -1.32
C LEU A 8 -7.89 26.11 -0.10
N THR A 9 -8.73 25.42 0.67
CA THR A 9 -8.29 24.57 1.78
C THR A 9 -7.99 23.16 1.30
N ARG A 10 -6.92 22.55 1.84
CA ARG A 10 -6.63 21.14 1.55
C ARG A 10 -7.72 20.24 2.17
N PRO A 11 -8.26 19.26 1.41
CA PRO A 11 -9.21 18.31 1.98
C PRO A 11 -8.54 17.47 3.06
N GLN A 12 -9.21 17.32 4.19
CA GLN A 12 -8.74 16.50 5.32
C GLN A 12 -9.69 15.32 5.55
N VAL A 13 -9.13 14.17 5.89
CA VAL A 13 -9.85 12.95 6.25
C VAL A 13 -9.36 12.51 7.62
N GLU A 14 -10.23 12.60 8.63
CA GLU A 14 -9.89 12.34 10.04
C GLU A 14 -9.16 11.01 10.24
N ALA A 15 -9.62 9.93 9.60
CA ALA A 15 -8.98 8.61 9.67
C ALA A 15 -7.56 8.61 9.08
N MET A 16 -7.31 9.38 8.03
CA MET A 16 -5.98 9.50 7.41
C MET A 16 -5.06 10.36 8.26
N GLU A 17 -5.56 11.48 8.78
CA GLU A 17 -4.84 12.32 9.74
C GLU A 17 -4.40 11.52 10.97
N ALA A 18 -5.28 10.65 11.47
CA ALA A 18 -4.96 9.77 12.58
C ALA A 18 -3.86 8.74 12.25
N LEU A 19 -3.60 8.44 10.97
CA LEU A 19 -2.57 7.50 10.52
C LEU A 19 -1.28 8.17 10.05
N LEU A 20 -1.30 9.47 9.72
CA LEU A 20 -0.14 10.19 9.21
C LEU A 20 1.08 10.01 10.11
N GLY A 21 2.20 9.60 9.49
CA GLY A 21 3.47 9.37 10.17
C GLY A 21 3.54 8.13 11.07
N LYS A 22 2.42 7.44 11.32
CA LYS A 22 2.39 6.24 12.19
C LYS A 22 2.77 4.99 11.39
N PRO A 23 3.83 4.26 11.79
CA PRO A 23 4.18 3.01 11.12
C PRO A 23 3.22 1.89 11.53
N LEU A 24 2.62 1.24 10.55
CA LEU A 24 1.95 -0.05 10.71
C LEU A 24 3.01 -1.14 10.55
N LYS A 25 3.31 -1.87 11.62
CA LYS A 25 4.31 -2.95 11.60
C LYS A 25 3.82 -4.13 10.75
N VAL A 26 4.72 -4.66 9.93
CA VAL A 26 4.45 -5.77 9.01
C VAL A 26 5.65 -6.69 9.03
N LEU A 27 5.43 -8.00 9.18
CA LEU A 27 6.50 -8.97 9.48
C LEU A 27 7.24 -8.59 10.78
N ASP A 28 8.49 -9.00 10.92
CA ASP A 28 9.34 -8.78 12.08
C ASP A 28 10.02 -7.41 12.08
N ASP A 29 10.49 -6.95 10.91
CA ASP A 29 11.25 -5.70 10.78
C ASP A 29 10.66 -4.73 9.72
N GLY A 30 9.57 -5.09 9.07
CA GLY A 30 8.91 -4.27 8.07
C GLY A 30 7.93 -3.24 8.65
N PHE A 31 7.57 -2.25 7.82
CA PHE A 31 6.41 -1.40 8.08
C PHE A 31 5.87 -0.75 6.81
N VAL A 32 4.62 -0.32 6.89
CA VAL A 32 4.01 0.63 5.94
C VAL A 32 3.60 1.88 6.72
N ARG A 33 3.97 3.06 6.22
CA ARG A 33 3.68 4.33 6.86
C ARG A 33 3.10 5.30 5.84
N LEU A 34 1.96 5.88 6.16
CA LEU A 34 1.41 6.98 5.38
C LEU A 34 2.23 8.25 5.64
N ILE A 35 2.75 8.86 4.59
CA ILE A 35 3.52 10.11 4.65
C ILE A 35 2.67 11.31 4.27
N ASP A 36 1.81 11.15 3.27
CA ASP A 36 0.99 12.21 2.70
C ASP A 36 -0.16 11.59 1.90
N TYR A 37 -1.21 12.35 1.68
CA TYR A 37 -2.29 11.96 0.79
C TYR A 37 -2.87 13.18 0.08
N MET A 38 -3.48 12.94 -1.07
CA MET A 38 -4.21 13.95 -1.84
C MET A 38 -5.60 13.43 -2.14
N GLY A 39 -6.60 14.31 -2.04
CA GLY A 39 -7.97 14.00 -2.37
C GLY A 39 -8.73 13.25 -1.25
N ASN A 40 -10.03 13.15 -1.45
CA ASN A 40 -10.97 12.38 -0.63
C ASN A 40 -12.16 11.98 -1.53
N ASP A 41 -13.20 11.37 -0.96
CA ASP A 41 -14.40 10.99 -1.72
C ASP A 41 -15.02 12.15 -2.53
N ALA A 42 -14.93 13.38 -2.03
CA ALA A 42 -15.44 14.55 -2.75
C ALA A 42 -14.60 14.88 -4.00
N ALA A 43 -13.29 14.64 -3.99
CA ALA A 43 -12.43 14.80 -5.16
C ALA A 43 -12.84 13.85 -6.30
N ILE A 44 -13.15 12.60 -5.96
CA ILE A 44 -13.64 11.59 -6.93
C ILE A 44 -14.97 12.04 -7.53
N VAL A 45 -15.90 12.48 -6.67
CA VAL A 45 -17.23 12.92 -7.08
C VAL A 45 -17.17 14.19 -7.93
N GLN A 46 -16.35 15.16 -7.54
CA GLN A 46 -16.11 16.38 -8.31
C GLN A 46 -15.58 16.03 -9.69
N ALA A 47 -14.54 15.19 -9.78
CA ALA A 47 -13.95 14.80 -11.05
C ALA A 47 -14.94 14.07 -11.97
N ALA A 48 -15.75 13.17 -11.41
CA ALA A 48 -16.81 12.51 -12.17
C ALA A 48 -17.87 13.52 -12.66
N ARG A 49 -18.26 14.50 -11.83
CA ARG A 49 -19.29 15.50 -12.16
C ARG A 49 -18.81 16.58 -13.12
N VAL A 50 -17.51 16.89 -13.17
CA VAL A 50 -16.93 17.80 -14.18
C VAL A 50 -17.26 17.32 -15.60
N SER A 51 -17.42 16.01 -15.80
CA SER A 51 -17.87 15.44 -17.08
C SER A 51 -19.36 15.62 -17.38
N TYR A 52 -20.20 15.91 -16.38
CA TYR A 52 -21.67 15.98 -16.50
C TYR A 52 -22.26 17.40 -16.42
N GLY A 53 -21.43 18.43 -16.19
CA GLY A 53 -21.88 19.83 -16.06
C GLY A 53 -22.42 20.19 -14.67
N GLU A 54 -22.51 21.48 -14.37
CA GLU A 54 -22.94 22.00 -13.06
C GLU A 54 -24.36 21.53 -12.70
N GLY A 55 -24.48 20.77 -11.60
CA GLY A 55 -25.74 20.39 -10.99
C GLY A 55 -25.59 20.26 -9.47
N THR A 56 -26.36 21.04 -8.72
CA THR A 56 -26.38 21.12 -7.26
C THR A 56 -27.10 19.92 -6.63
N LYS A 57 -26.41 18.96 -5.98
CA LYS A 57 -27.08 17.86 -5.23
C LYS A 57 -26.32 17.34 -3.99
N LYS A 58 -27.09 16.62 -3.13
CA LYS A 58 -26.84 16.27 -1.71
C LYS A 58 -25.85 15.10 -1.49
N ILE A 59 -25.18 15.10 -0.33
CA ILE A 59 -24.19 14.09 0.16
C ILE A 59 -24.64 12.63 0.04
N HIS A 60 -25.94 12.31 0.20
CA HIS A 60 -26.43 10.92 0.10
C HIS A 60 -26.31 10.34 -1.34
N GLU A 61 -26.20 11.19 -2.35
CA GLU A 61 -25.99 10.77 -3.74
C GLU A 61 -24.54 10.39 -4.03
N ASP A 62 -23.57 10.90 -3.26
CA ASP A 62 -22.13 10.76 -3.52
C ASP A 62 -21.65 9.32 -3.35
N ARG A 63 -22.03 8.66 -2.25
CA ARG A 63 -21.73 7.23 -2.02
C ARG A 63 -22.35 6.35 -3.10
N GLY A 64 -23.56 6.70 -3.55
CA GLY A 64 -24.24 6.00 -4.65
C GLY A 64 -23.47 6.12 -5.97
N LEU A 65 -22.99 7.34 -6.26
CA LEU A 65 -22.17 7.65 -7.42
C LEU A 65 -20.84 6.90 -7.40
N ILE A 66 -20.06 6.97 -6.31
CA ILE A 66 -18.77 6.25 -6.20
C ILE A 66 -18.93 4.75 -6.46
N ARG A 67 -19.98 4.13 -5.88
CA ARG A 67 -20.29 2.72 -6.13
C ARG A 67 -20.70 2.46 -7.57
N TYR A 68 -21.46 3.37 -8.19
CA TYR A 68 -21.82 3.28 -9.59
C TYR A 68 -20.58 3.33 -10.49
N LEU A 69 -19.67 4.28 -10.25
CA LEU A 69 -18.40 4.42 -10.99
C LEU A 69 -17.58 3.13 -10.92
N MET A 70 -17.40 2.59 -9.71
CA MET A 70 -16.65 1.35 -9.50
C MET A 70 -17.29 0.14 -10.20
N ARG A 71 -18.62 -0.01 -10.13
CA ARG A 71 -19.35 -1.10 -10.81
C ARG A 71 -19.24 -1.05 -12.34
N HIS A 72 -19.08 0.14 -12.90
CA HIS A 72 -18.98 0.36 -14.34
C HIS A 72 -17.53 0.58 -14.79
N TRP A 73 -16.55 0.31 -13.93
CA TRP A 73 -15.13 0.44 -14.24
C TRP A 73 -14.73 1.84 -14.74
N HIS A 74 -15.46 2.88 -14.31
CA HIS A 74 -15.07 4.26 -14.60
C HIS A 74 -14.01 4.69 -13.58
N THR A 75 -12.75 4.35 -13.88
CA THR A 75 -11.64 4.46 -12.93
C THR A 75 -10.97 5.82 -12.90
N THR A 76 -11.03 6.62 -13.98
CA THR A 76 -10.35 7.92 -14.07
C THR A 76 -10.67 8.89 -12.93
N PRO A 77 -11.92 9.00 -12.43
CA PRO A 77 -12.20 9.85 -11.26
C PRO A 77 -11.45 9.44 -9.99
N PHE A 78 -11.07 8.15 -9.85
CA PHE A 78 -10.32 7.64 -8.71
C PHE A 78 -8.82 8.01 -8.77
N GLU A 79 -8.31 8.41 -9.94
CA GLU A 79 -6.92 8.87 -10.10
C GLU A 79 -6.68 10.26 -9.48
N MET A 80 -7.76 10.95 -9.06
CA MET A 80 -7.69 12.24 -8.37
C MET A 80 -7.36 12.11 -6.87
N CYS A 81 -7.17 10.87 -6.39
CA CYS A 81 -6.73 10.57 -5.05
C CYS A 81 -5.36 9.87 -5.09
N GLU A 82 -4.42 10.35 -4.29
CA GLU A 82 -3.07 9.78 -4.21
C GLU A 82 -2.66 9.49 -2.76
N LEU A 83 -1.82 8.46 -2.58
CA LEU A 83 -1.17 8.14 -1.32
C LEU A 83 0.35 8.16 -1.51
N LYS A 84 1.05 8.79 -0.57
CA LYS A 84 2.50 8.73 -0.45
C LYS A 84 2.86 7.82 0.72
N LEU A 85 3.58 6.75 0.44
CA LEU A 85 3.93 5.73 1.42
C LEU A 85 5.44 5.71 1.65
N HIS A 86 5.84 5.46 2.90
CA HIS A 86 7.18 5.07 3.27
C HIS A 86 7.13 3.63 3.76
N ILE A 87 7.89 2.76 3.10
CA ILE A 87 7.79 1.31 3.26
C ILE A 87 9.18 0.76 3.58
N ARG A 88 9.24 -0.12 4.57
CA ARG A 88 10.37 -1.02 4.82
C ARG A 88 9.88 -2.44 4.54
N VAL A 89 10.53 -3.10 3.60
CA VAL A 89 10.09 -4.40 3.06
C VAL A 89 11.30 -5.25 2.69
N PRO A 90 11.25 -6.58 2.83
CA PRO A 90 12.29 -7.47 2.34
C PRO A 90 12.48 -7.38 0.82
N MET A 91 13.71 -7.64 0.36
CA MET A 91 14.11 -7.39 -1.03
C MET A 91 13.39 -8.30 -2.04
N ASP A 92 13.06 -9.53 -1.66
CA ASP A 92 12.30 -10.47 -2.47
C ASP A 92 10.83 -10.04 -2.66
N CYS A 93 10.19 -9.52 -1.60
CA CYS A 93 8.87 -8.91 -1.68
C CYS A 93 8.91 -7.60 -2.49
N TRP A 94 9.96 -6.78 -2.32
CA TRP A 94 10.17 -5.56 -3.10
C TRP A 94 10.23 -5.83 -4.61
N ARG A 95 10.91 -6.89 -5.04
CA ARG A 95 10.99 -7.29 -6.46
C ARG A 95 9.64 -7.63 -7.07
N GLN A 96 8.66 -8.03 -6.26
CA GLN A 96 7.28 -8.21 -6.72
C GLN A 96 6.56 -6.86 -6.76
N TRP A 97 6.72 -6.04 -5.71
CA TRP A 97 6.07 -4.73 -5.59
C TRP A 97 6.44 -3.78 -6.74
N ILE A 98 7.72 -3.71 -7.11
CA ILE A 98 8.20 -2.77 -8.14
C ILE A 98 7.64 -3.07 -9.55
N ARG A 99 6.94 -4.19 -9.74
CA ARG A 99 6.26 -4.54 -11.00
C ARG A 99 5.00 -3.71 -11.24
N HIS A 100 4.48 -3.02 -10.23
CA HIS A 100 3.37 -2.09 -10.35
C HIS A 100 3.82 -0.76 -10.98
N ARG A 101 3.91 -0.76 -12.31
CA ARG A 101 4.50 0.33 -13.13
C ARG A 101 3.75 1.67 -13.13
N THR A 102 2.55 1.73 -12.57
CA THR A 102 1.74 2.97 -12.51
C THR A 102 2.10 3.83 -11.29
N ALA A 103 2.94 3.35 -10.38
CA ALA A 103 3.36 4.09 -9.19
C ALA A 103 4.64 4.89 -9.44
N ASN A 104 4.78 6.00 -8.72
CA ASN A 104 6.02 6.74 -8.60
C ASN A 104 6.82 6.18 -7.42
N VAL A 105 8.06 5.75 -7.66
CA VAL A 105 8.86 5.02 -6.67
C VAL A 105 10.26 5.59 -6.54
N ASN A 106 10.74 5.71 -5.30
CA ASN A 106 12.13 5.94 -4.97
C ASN A 106 12.60 4.90 -3.95
N GLU A 107 13.84 4.42 -4.07
CA GLU A 107 14.41 3.37 -3.24
C GLU A 107 15.74 3.81 -2.63
N TYR A 108 16.01 3.33 -1.42
CA TYR A 108 17.32 3.48 -0.79
C TYR A 108 18.41 2.78 -1.62
N SER A 109 19.41 3.54 -2.07
CA SER A 109 20.46 3.03 -2.93
C SER A 109 21.70 2.62 -2.14
N THR A 110 21.99 1.31 -2.13
CA THR A 110 23.22 0.76 -1.53
C THR A 110 24.50 1.11 -2.28
N ARG A 111 24.40 1.78 -3.46
CA ARG A 111 25.56 2.31 -4.19
C ARG A 111 26.18 3.52 -3.51
N TYR A 112 25.40 4.26 -2.72
CA TYR A 112 25.82 5.52 -2.09
C TYR A 112 25.76 5.46 -0.57
N SER A 113 25.15 4.42 -0.01
CA SER A 113 24.89 4.31 1.41
C SER A 113 25.09 2.86 1.85
N ILE A 114 25.50 2.68 3.10
CA ILE A 114 25.82 1.36 3.65
C ILE A 114 24.54 0.50 3.63
N ALA A 115 24.66 -0.76 3.23
CA ALA A 115 23.54 -1.68 3.26
C ALA A 115 23.01 -1.82 4.69
N ILE A 116 21.69 -1.89 4.82
CA ILE A 116 21.07 -2.08 6.13
C ILE A 116 21.33 -3.53 6.54
N ASP A 117 22.08 -3.71 7.62
CA ASP A 117 22.41 -5.03 8.18
C ASP A 117 21.21 -5.58 8.98
N ALA A 118 20.18 -5.99 8.24
CA ALA A 118 18.98 -6.60 8.78
C ALA A 118 18.35 -7.52 7.73
N ALA A 119 17.86 -8.67 8.19
CA ALA A 119 17.13 -9.62 7.38
C ALA A 119 15.82 -9.98 8.07
N GLN A 120 14.78 -10.21 7.28
CA GLN A 120 13.55 -10.82 7.78
C GLN A 120 13.85 -12.27 8.16
N THR A 121 13.27 -12.69 9.28
CA THR A 121 13.34 -14.04 9.82
C THR A 121 11.96 -14.68 9.83
N THR A 122 11.93 -16.01 9.83
CA THR A 122 10.68 -16.78 9.87
C THR A 122 10.67 -17.67 11.10
N PRO A 123 9.81 -17.39 12.10
CA PRO A 123 9.69 -18.22 13.29
C PRO A 123 9.31 -19.68 12.97
N PRO A 124 9.64 -20.65 13.85
CA PRO A 124 9.35 -22.07 13.62
C PRO A 124 7.89 -22.40 13.29
N ASN A 125 6.95 -21.66 13.87
CA ASN A 125 5.51 -21.84 13.68
C ASN A 125 4.93 -21.04 12.49
N GLU A 126 5.74 -20.28 11.75
CA GLU A 126 5.27 -19.42 10.66
C GLU A 126 5.67 -19.92 9.25
N TRP A 127 6.46 -20.99 9.17
CA TRP A 127 6.77 -21.67 7.92
C TRP A 127 5.49 -22.24 7.29
N ARG A 128 5.22 -21.90 6.04
CA ARG A 128 3.97 -22.29 5.35
C ARG A 128 4.22 -23.43 4.37
N VAL A 129 3.24 -24.32 4.22
CA VAL A 129 3.31 -25.36 3.17
C VAL A 129 2.79 -24.83 1.84
N GLN A 130 3.25 -25.43 0.74
CA GLN A 130 2.79 -25.12 -0.60
C GLN A 130 1.29 -25.44 -0.73
N ALA A 131 0.50 -24.52 -1.29
CA ALA A 131 -0.90 -24.81 -1.56
C ALA A 131 -1.05 -25.86 -2.68
N THR A 132 -1.99 -26.79 -2.51
CA THR A 132 -2.24 -27.88 -3.47
C THR A 132 -2.85 -27.42 -4.79
N GLY A 133 -3.71 -26.40 -4.75
CA GLY A 133 -4.43 -25.87 -5.91
C GLY A 133 -3.83 -24.62 -6.55
N ASN A 134 -2.86 -23.97 -5.92
CA ASN A 134 -2.24 -22.75 -6.42
C ASN A 134 -0.73 -22.80 -6.23
N ARG A 135 0.02 -22.87 -7.33
CA ARG A 135 1.49 -22.90 -7.32
C ARG A 135 2.12 -21.60 -6.81
N GLN A 136 1.38 -20.49 -6.79
CA GLN A 136 1.83 -19.21 -6.24
C GLN A 136 1.32 -18.96 -4.82
N GLY A 137 0.53 -19.91 -4.27
CA GLY A 137 -0.07 -19.79 -2.95
C GLY A 137 0.59 -20.68 -1.92
N SER A 138 0.37 -20.34 -0.66
CA SER A 138 0.69 -21.19 0.48
C SER A 138 -0.60 -21.59 1.21
N ALA A 139 -0.56 -22.71 1.93
CA ALA A 139 -1.65 -23.24 2.72
C ALA A 139 -1.11 -23.64 4.09
N GLY A 140 -1.89 -23.44 5.15
CA GLY A 140 -1.53 -23.86 6.51
C GLY A 140 -0.13 -23.41 6.99
N PHE A 141 0.33 -24.09 8.04
CA PHE A 141 1.67 -23.99 8.60
C PHE A 141 2.29 -25.39 8.64
N MET A 142 3.61 -25.47 8.58
CA MET A 142 4.35 -26.69 8.84
C MET A 142 4.28 -27.06 10.32
N ASP A 143 4.62 -28.30 10.66
CA ASP A 143 4.83 -28.67 12.04
C ASP A 143 6.04 -27.93 12.62
N GLU A 144 5.98 -27.61 13.90
CA GLU A 144 6.99 -26.79 14.58
C GLU A 144 8.37 -27.46 14.61
N THR A 145 8.45 -28.80 14.55
CA THR A 145 9.73 -29.51 14.53
C THR A 145 10.45 -29.29 13.21
N THR A 146 9.76 -29.45 12.09
CA THR A 146 10.28 -29.14 10.75
C THR A 146 10.55 -27.64 10.61
N GLY A 147 9.64 -26.80 11.09
CA GLY A 147 9.81 -25.35 11.06
C GLY A 147 11.03 -24.87 11.85
N ALA A 148 11.35 -25.49 12.99
CA ALA A 148 12.56 -25.19 13.76
C ALA A 148 13.83 -25.54 12.98
N GLN A 149 13.82 -26.64 12.21
CA GLN A 149 14.95 -27.00 11.34
C GLN A 149 15.16 -25.95 10.24
N PHE A 150 14.09 -25.46 9.62
CA PHE A 150 14.17 -24.42 8.59
C PHE A 150 14.57 -23.06 9.13
N THR A 151 14.06 -22.67 10.29
CA THR A 151 14.46 -21.45 10.99
C THR A 151 15.96 -21.47 11.28
N LYS A 152 16.48 -22.58 11.81
CA LYS A 152 17.92 -22.75 12.07
C LYS A 152 18.74 -22.61 10.79
N ARG A 153 18.30 -23.25 9.70
CA ARG A 153 18.99 -23.20 8.41
C ARG A 153 18.96 -21.81 7.77
N GLU A 154 17.86 -21.08 7.93
CA GLU A 154 17.74 -19.67 7.52
C GLU A 154 18.75 -18.81 8.30
N SER A 155 18.81 -18.96 9.63
CA SER A 155 19.76 -18.22 10.47
C SER A 155 21.22 -18.52 10.12
N GLU A 156 21.58 -19.78 9.88
CA GLU A 156 22.92 -20.17 9.42
C GLU A 156 23.27 -19.51 8.09
N LEU A 157 22.33 -19.43 7.14
CA LEU A 157 22.55 -18.79 5.84
C LEU A 157 22.73 -17.28 5.96
N GLN A 158 21.95 -16.62 6.82
CA GLN A 158 22.05 -15.18 7.07
C GLN A 158 23.35 -14.78 7.80
N GLN A 159 23.96 -15.70 8.57
CA GLN A 159 25.26 -15.46 9.22
C GLN A 159 26.47 -15.66 8.30
N LEU A 160 26.28 -16.26 7.11
CA LEU A 160 27.34 -16.45 6.13
C LEU A 160 27.57 -15.22 5.23
N SER A 161 26.61 -14.29 5.17
CA SER A 161 26.65 -13.07 4.35
C SER A 161 27.23 -11.89 5.11
#